data_AF-A0A101QKS2-F1
#
_entry.id   AF-A0A101QKS2-F1
#
_cell.length_a   1.000
_cell.length_b   1.000
_cell.length_c   1.000
_cell.angle_alpha   90.00
_cell.angle_beta   90.00
_cell.angle_gamma   90.00
#
_symmetry.space_group_name_H-M   'P 1'
#
loop_
_entity.id
_entity.type
_entity.pdbx_description
1 polymer ?
#
loop_
_entity_poly.entity_id
_entity_poly.type
_entity_poly.pdbx_seq_one_letter_code
_entity_poly.pdbx_strand_id
1 'polypeptide(L)'
;MNLPFLGHRHAKKAEAALRADPEAVAALLSECELLRSHAARAGVRLDDTPDSLEALDQMVPRWRDDPEILPWLGHDAGLYLGTVVVRTVPGAAWRIRSDGEPVVRLASGRAVEVVPAGEEWAVSGVPELSQLYAEFAET
;
A
#
# COMPACT_ATOMS: atom_id res chain seq x y z
N MET A 1 -16.21 18.41 32.45
CA MET A 1 -16.98 17.61 31.48
C MET A 1 -16.19 16.34 31.18
N ASN A 2 -16.80 15.17 31.38
CA ASN A 2 -16.21 13.85 31.13
C ASN A 2 -16.58 13.40 29.70
N LEU A 3 -15.60 12.98 28.89
CA LEU A 3 -15.80 12.21 27.66
C LEU A 3 -14.82 11.02 27.69
N PRO A 4 -15.20 9.87 28.25
CA PRO A 4 -14.51 8.60 28.01
C PRO A 4 -15.05 7.97 26.72
N PHE A 5 -14.60 6.76 26.38
CA PHE A 5 -15.12 5.88 25.32
C PHE A 5 -14.84 6.28 23.86
N LEU A 6 -13.60 6.07 23.41
CA LEU A 6 -13.27 5.34 22.18
C LEU A 6 -11.76 5.07 22.19
N GLY A 7 -11.30 3.81 22.15
CA GLY A 7 -9.85 3.57 22.04
C GLY A 7 -9.34 2.15 22.14
N HIS A 8 -10.12 1.19 22.66
CA HIS A 8 -9.57 -0.16 22.91
C HIS A 8 -10.34 -1.31 22.24
N ARG A 9 -11.50 -1.04 21.61
CA ARG A 9 -12.26 -2.06 20.87
C ARG A 9 -11.86 -2.18 19.39
N HIS A 10 -11.30 -1.15 18.78
CA HIS A 10 -10.83 -1.22 17.39
C HIS A 10 -9.52 -2.02 17.26
N ALA A 11 -8.56 -1.83 18.17
CA ALA A 11 -7.28 -2.56 18.15
C ALA A 11 -7.48 -4.09 18.26
N LYS A 12 -8.33 -4.55 19.18
CA LYS A 12 -8.61 -5.99 19.35
C LYS A 12 -9.44 -6.61 18.22
N LYS A 13 -10.24 -5.81 17.50
CA LYS A 13 -11.00 -6.28 16.33
C LYS A 13 -10.12 -6.29 15.07
N ALA A 14 -9.19 -5.34 14.94
CA ALA A 14 -8.17 -5.29 13.90
C ALA A 14 -7.15 -6.44 14.02
N GLU A 15 -6.73 -6.80 15.24
CA GLU A 15 -5.87 -7.97 15.48
C GLU A 15 -6.52 -9.31 15.09
N ALA A 16 -7.84 -9.42 15.25
CA ALA A 16 -8.58 -10.66 14.97
C ALA A 16 -9.03 -10.79 13.51
N ALA A 17 -9.29 -9.67 12.82
CA ALA A 17 -9.68 -9.65 11.41
C ALA A 17 -8.51 -9.90 10.44
N LEU A 18 -7.27 -9.68 10.86
CA LEU A 18 -6.12 -9.68 9.95
C LEU A 18 -5.35 -11.02 9.88
N ARG A 19 -6.02 -12.14 10.17
CA ARG A 19 -5.54 -13.45 9.73
C ARG A 19 -6.09 -13.72 8.33
N ALA A 20 -5.40 -13.19 7.32
CA ALA A 20 -5.69 -13.46 5.91
C ALA A 20 -7.16 -13.26 5.54
N ASP A 21 -7.74 -12.10 5.87
CA ASP A 21 -9.08 -11.75 5.43
C ASP A 21 -9.01 -10.97 4.10
N PRO A 22 -9.48 -11.55 2.98
CA PRO A 22 -9.61 -10.84 1.71
C PRO A 22 -10.46 -9.57 1.83
N GLU A 23 -11.35 -9.48 2.82
CA GLU A 23 -12.18 -8.31 3.08
C GLU A 23 -11.35 -7.13 3.63
N ALA A 24 -10.31 -7.41 4.42
CA ALA A 24 -9.35 -6.39 4.87
C ALA A 24 -8.47 -5.88 3.70
N VAL A 25 -8.11 -6.77 2.77
CA VAL A 25 -7.42 -6.39 1.52
C VAL A 25 -8.34 -5.55 0.63
N ALA A 26 -9.62 -5.92 0.51
CA ALA A 26 -10.61 -5.18 -0.29
C ALA A 26 -10.92 -3.79 0.29
N ALA A 27 -10.93 -3.65 1.62
CA ALA A 27 -11.05 -2.36 2.28
C ALA A 27 -9.85 -1.45 1.95
N LEU A 28 -8.62 -1.96 2.10
CA LEU A 28 -7.40 -1.21 1.75
C LEU A 28 -7.33 -0.85 0.26
N LEU A 29 -7.81 -1.74 -0.63
CA LEU A 29 -7.91 -1.45 -2.06
C LEU A 29 -8.89 -0.33 -2.40
N SER A 30 -9.94 -0.17 -1.60
CA SER A 30 -10.88 0.95 -1.70
C SER A 30 -10.29 2.26 -1.19
N GLU A 31 -9.14 2.22 -0.50
CA GLU A 31 -8.43 3.42 -0.06
C GLU A 31 -7.48 3.98 -1.14
N CYS A 32 -7.16 3.20 -2.19
CA CYS A 32 -6.25 3.62 -3.28
C CYS A 32 -6.94 4.44 -4.40
N GLU A 33 -8.08 5.10 -4.11
CA GLU A 33 -8.91 5.76 -5.11
C GLU A 33 -8.18 6.91 -5.83
N LEU A 34 -7.32 7.65 -5.11
CA LEU A 34 -6.60 8.77 -5.71
C LEU A 34 -5.58 8.26 -6.74
N LEU A 35 -4.78 7.25 -6.38
CA LEU A 35 -3.83 6.63 -7.31
C LEU A 35 -4.54 6.02 -8.53
N ARG A 36 -5.62 5.26 -8.32
CA ARG A 36 -6.38 4.66 -9.42
C ARG A 36 -6.97 5.70 -10.35
N SER A 37 -7.53 6.78 -9.81
CA SER A 37 -8.03 7.91 -10.59
C SER A 37 -6.91 8.58 -11.37
N HIS A 38 -5.75 8.80 -10.74
CA HIS A 38 -4.59 9.41 -11.38
C HIS A 38 -4.05 8.55 -12.54
N ALA A 39 -3.89 7.24 -12.31
CA ALA A 39 -3.47 6.27 -13.31
C ALA A 39 -4.47 6.20 -14.48
N ALA A 40 -5.77 6.12 -14.19
CA ALA A 40 -6.82 6.09 -15.22
C ALA A 40 -6.81 7.35 -16.10
N ARG A 41 -6.58 8.53 -15.51
CA ARG A 41 -6.44 9.80 -16.25
C ARG A 41 -5.18 9.82 -17.13
N ALA A 42 -4.15 9.06 -16.77
CA ALA A 42 -2.96 8.86 -17.57
C ALA A 42 -3.09 7.71 -18.60
N GLY A 43 -4.24 7.04 -18.67
CA GLY A 43 -4.47 5.90 -19.56
C GLY A 43 -3.90 4.57 -19.05
N VAL A 44 -3.47 4.52 -17.79
CA VAL A 44 -2.93 3.33 -17.13
C VAL A 44 -4.05 2.61 -16.37
N ARG A 45 -4.23 1.31 -16.64
CA ARG A 45 -5.18 0.46 -15.93
C ARG A 45 -4.45 -0.33 -14.85
N LEU A 46 -4.86 -0.13 -13.60
CA LEU A 46 -4.35 -0.86 -12.45
C LEU A 46 -5.23 -2.08 -12.17
N ASP A 47 -4.69 -3.28 -12.37
CA ASP A 47 -5.40 -4.56 -12.20
C ASP A 47 -4.82 -5.47 -11.11
N ASP A 48 -4.06 -4.86 -10.19
CA ASP A 48 -3.50 -5.47 -9.00
C ASP A 48 -2.51 -6.61 -9.31
N THR A 49 -1.84 -6.50 -10.46
CA THR A 49 -0.76 -7.38 -10.92
C THR A 49 0.60 -6.69 -10.81
N PRO A 50 1.71 -7.44 -10.88
CA PRO A 50 3.06 -6.87 -10.94
C PRO A 50 3.24 -5.91 -12.12
N ASP A 51 2.66 -6.23 -13.29
CA ASP A 51 2.70 -5.40 -14.49
C ASP A 51 2.11 -4.00 -14.24
N SER A 52 1.12 -3.88 -13.34
CA SER A 52 0.58 -2.58 -12.95
C SER A 52 1.59 -1.72 -12.20
N LEU A 53 2.54 -2.31 -11.46
CA LEU A 53 3.59 -1.57 -10.77
C LEU A 53 4.59 -1.00 -11.76
N GLU A 54 5.00 -1.81 -12.75
CA GLU A 54 5.83 -1.31 -13.86
C GLU A 54 5.13 -0.17 -14.61
N ALA A 55 3.83 -0.31 -14.87
CA ALA A 55 3.05 0.74 -15.52
C ALA A 55 3.01 2.04 -14.69
N LEU A 56 2.93 1.95 -13.36
CA LEU A 56 3.03 3.10 -12.45
C LEU A 56 4.42 3.76 -12.55
N ASP A 57 5.49 2.97 -12.51
CA ASP A 57 6.88 3.46 -12.59
C ASP A 57 7.15 4.24 -13.90
N GLN A 58 6.45 3.90 -14.98
CA GLN A 58 6.56 4.60 -16.27
C GLN A 58 5.67 5.85 -16.41
N MET A 59 4.88 6.20 -15.38
CA MET A 59 3.99 7.37 -15.45
C MET A 59 4.78 8.67 -15.42
N VAL A 60 4.31 9.65 -16.20
CA VAL A 60 4.85 11.02 -16.12
C VAL A 60 4.49 11.62 -14.76
N PRO A 61 5.46 12.03 -13.93
CA PRO A 61 5.26 12.34 -12.52
C PRO A 61 4.68 13.74 -12.25
N ARG A 62 3.56 14.08 -12.90
CA ARG A 62 2.93 15.41 -12.81
C ARG A 62 2.43 15.77 -11.42
N TRP A 63 2.18 14.78 -10.58
CA TRP A 63 1.80 15.00 -9.18
C TRP A 63 2.90 15.66 -8.35
N ARG A 64 4.18 15.56 -8.76
CA ARG A 64 5.29 16.13 -8.00
C ARG A 64 5.27 17.66 -7.95
N ASP A 65 4.61 18.28 -8.93
CA ASP A 65 4.41 19.73 -8.97
C ASP A 65 3.27 20.18 -8.04
N ASP A 66 2.52 19.25 -7.46
CA ASP A 66 1.39 19.50 -6.56
C ASP A 66 1.69 18.98 -5.15
N PRO A 67 2.09 19.87 -4.22
CA PRO A 67 2.45 19.48 -2.85
C PRO A 67 1.24 19.03 -2.03
N GLU A 68 0.01 19.31 -2.47
CA GLU A 68 -1.20 18.82 -1.80
C GLU A 68 -1.48 17.38 -2.20
N ILE A 69 -1.25 17.00 -3.46
CA ILE A 69 -1.50 15.63 -3.97
C ILE A 69 -0.37 14.66 -3.62
N LEU A 70 0.89 15.12 -3.68
CA LEU A 70 2.07 14.25 -3.56
C LEU A 70 2.01 13.28 -2.35
N PRO A 71 1.70 13.73 -1.11
CA PRO A 71 1.70 12.83 0.04
C PRO A 71 0.64 11.73 -0.06
N TRP A 72 -0.56 12.09 -0.52
CA TRP A 72 -1.67 11.13 -0.66
C TRP A 72 -1.41 10.13 -1.79
N LEU A 73 -0.84 10.57 -2.90
CA LEU A 73 -0.50 9.66 -4.00
C LEU A 73 0.59 8.67 -3.56
N GLY A 74 1.58 9.13 -2.79
CA GLY A 74 2.62 8.26 -2.23
C GLY A 74 2.07 7.23 -1.26
N HIS A 75 1.17 7.66 -0.37
CA HIS A 75 0.46 6.77 0.54
C HIS A 75 -0.29 5.67 -0.24
N ASP A 76 -1.12 6.06 -1.22
CA ASP A 76 -1.86 5.12 -2.06
C ASP A 76 -0.91 4.18 -2.84
N ALA A 77 0.20 4.69 -3.37
CA ALA A 77 1.19 3.88 -4.09
C ALA A 77 1.78 2.79 -3.20
N GLY A 78 2.06 3.11 -1.94
CA GLY A 78 2.52 2.14 -0.95
C GLY A 78 1.48 1.08 -0.63
N LEU A 79 0.23 1.48 -0.39
CA LEU A 79 -0.87 0.54 -0.16
C LEU A 79 -1.13 -0.37 -1.37
N TYR A 80 -1.03 0.18 -2.58
CA TYR A 80 -1.16 -0.55 -3.82
C TYR A 80 -0.04 -1.60 -3.98
N LEU A 81 1.22 -1.22 -3.77
CA LEU A 81 2.36 -2.14 -3.74
C LEU A 81 2.12 -3.29 -2.77
N GLY A 82 1.74 -2.97 -1.52
CA GLY A 82 1.47 -4.00 -0.53
C GLY A 82 0.32 -4.94 -0.92
N THR A 83 -0.68 -4.44 -1.63
CA THR A 83 -1.76 -5.27 -2.15
C THR A 83 -1.29 -6.22 -3.23
N VAL A 84 -0.51 -5.74 -4.21
CA VAL A 84 0.06 -6.60 -5.25
C VAL A 84 0.90 -7.70 -4.61
N VAL A 85 1.75 -7.37 -3.63
CA VAL A 85 2.58 -8.34 -2.90
C VAL A 85 1.70 -9.38 -2.19
N VAL A 86 0.72 -8.97 -1.39
CA VAL A 86 -0.15 -9.92 -0.65
C VAL A 86 -0.95 -10.83 -1.59
N ARG A 87 -1.34 -10.33 -2.77
CA ARG A 87 -2.12 -11.11 -3.74
C ARG A 87 -1.27 -12.10 -4.54
N THR A 88 0.01 -11.83 -4.74
CA THR A 88 0.83 -12.56 -5.73
C THR A 88 2.03 -13.28 -5.13
N VAL A 89 2.53 -12.85 -3.96
CA VAL A 89 3.65 -13.49 -3.25
C VAL A 89 3.10 -14.46 -2.20
N PRO A 90 3.35 -15.78 -2.34
CA PRO A 90 2.85 -16.77 -1.39
C PRO A 90 3.33 -16.53 0.03
N GLY A 91 2.39 -16.54 0.99
CA GLY A 91 2.70 -16.34 2.41
C GLY A 91 2.90 -14.89 2.83
N ALA A 92 2.80 -13.93 1.90
CA ALA A 92 2.68 -12.52 2.24
C ALA A 92 1.31 -12.22 2.85
N ALA A 93 1.29 -11.41 3.91
CA ALA A 93 0.05 -11.02 4.57
C ALA A 93 0.18 -9.63 5.21
N TRP A 94 -0.90 -8.86 5.19
CA TRP A 94 -0.98 -7.61 5.94
C TRP A 94 -0.83 -7.85 7.45
N ARG A 95 -0.25 -6.86 8.13
CA ARG A 95 -0.19 -6.73 9.59
C ARG A 95 -0.32 -5.26 9.93
N ILE A 96 -1.09 -4.94 10.97
CA ILE A 96 -1.05 -3.61 11.60
C ILE A 96 -0.02 -3.64 12.73
N ARG A 97 0.90 -2.67 12.73
CA ARG A 97 1.87 -2.48 13.80
C ARG A 97 1.22 -1.88 15.05
N SER A 98 1.96 -1.86 16.16
CA SER A 98 1.49 -1.27 17.42
C SER A 98 1.20 0.23 17.34
N ASP A 99 1.80 0.92 16.37
CA ASP A 99 1.60 2.33 16.04
C ASP A 99 0.35 2.58 15.16
N GLY A 100 -0.26 1.53 14.60
CA GLY A 100 -1.40 1.61 13.69
C GLY A 100 -1.04 1.54 12.21
N GLU A 101 0.24 1.51 11.86
CA GLU A 101 0.66 1.53 10.46
C GLU A 101 0.50 0.15 9.79
N PRO A 102 0.00 0.10 8.54
CA PRO A 102 -0.07 -1.13 7.76
C PRO A 102 1.30 -1.53 7.21
N VAL A 103 1.69 -2.77 7.46
CA VAL A 103 2.90 -3.39 6.91
C VAL A 103 2.58 -4.72 6.27
N VAL A 104 3.39 -5.15 5.30
CA VAL A 104 3.28 -6.50 4.74
C VAL A 104 4.30 -7.39 5.43
N ARG A 105 3.86 -8.52 5.96
CA ARG A 105 4.73 -9.58 6.49
C ARG A 105 4.93 -10.64 5.41
N LEU A 106 6.18 -10.86 5.02
CA LEU A 106 6.58 -11.91 4.07
C LEU A 106 6.66 -13.28 4.76
N ALA A 107 6.74 -14.36 3.96
CA ALA A 107 6.85 -15.72 4.49
C ALA A 107 8.13 -15.93 5.32
N SER A 108 9.20 -15.20 5.00
CA SER A 108 10.45 -15.17 5.78
C SER A 108 10.28 -14.58 7.20
N GLY A 109 9.13 -13.96 7.49
CA GLY A 109 8.87 -13.23 8.73
C GLY A 109 9.30 -11.76 8.70
N ARG A 110 10.01 -11.32 7.65
CA ARG A 110 10.36 -9.92 7.41
C ARG A 110 9.07 -9.09 7.28
N ALA A 111 9.00 -7.96 8.00
CA ALA A 111 7.95 -6.96 7.81
C ALA A 111 8.49 -5.85 6.91
N VAL A 112 7.76 -5.51 5.85
CA VAL A 112 8.11 -4.45 4.91
C VAL A 112 7.14 -3.27 5.08
N GLU A 113 7.71 -2.07 5.20
CA GLU A 113 6.97 -0.82 5.35
C GLU A 113 6.64 -0.29 3.95
N VAL A 114 5.40 -0.47 3.52
CA VAL A 114 5.01 -0.17 2.13
C VAL A 114 4.62 1.28 1.93
N VAL A 115 4.02 1.94 2.93
CA VAL A 115 3.64 3.36 2.87
C VAL A 115 4.86 4.26 2.70
N PRO A 116 5.92 4.18 3.54
CA PRO A 116 7.13 4.97 3.34
C PRO A 116 7.79 4.73 1.97
N ALA A 117 7.75 3.49 1.48
CA ALA A 117 8.29 3.16 0.17
C ALA A 117 7.52 3.82 -0.98
N GLY A 118 6.18 3.88 -0.89
CA GLY A 118 5.33 4.58 -1.84
C GLY A 118 5.51 6.11 -1.79
N GLU A 119 5.68 6.67 -0.59
CA GLU A 119 6.00 8.09 -0.41
C GLU A 119 7.35 8.46 -1.04
N GLU A 120 8.37 7.65 -0.82
CA GLU A 120 9.69 7.83 -1.43
C GLU A 120 9.60 7.76 -2.96
N TRP A 121 8.91 6.75 -3.49
CA TRP A 121 8.64 6.63 -4.93
C TRP A 121 7.90 7.84 -5.49
N ALA A 122 6.88 8.35 -4.80
CA ALA A 122 6.13 9.50 -5.27
C ALA A 122 7.03 10.74 -5.38
N VAL A 123 7.98 10.91 -4.45
CA VAL A 123 8.93 12.03 -4.41
C VAL A 123 10.01 11.90 -5.47
N SER A 124 10.70 10.76 -5.55
CA SER A 124 11.95 10.61 -6.33
C SER A 124 11.78 9.73 -7.56
N GLY A 125 10.80 8.82 -7.54
CA GLY A 125 10.63 7.73 -8.52
C GLY A 125 11.54 6.54 -8.25
N VAL A 126 12.36 6.59 -7.19
CA VAL A 126 13.31 5.53 -6.85
C VAL A 126 13.35 5.27 -5.33
N PRO A 127 13.38 4.00 -4.88
CA PRO A 127 13.32 2.78 -5.69
C PRO A 127 11.99 2.65 -6.46
N GLU A 128 12.05 2.01 -7.64
CA GLU A 128 10.85 1.72 -8.43
C GLU A 128 9.94 0.73 -7.68
N LEU A 129 8.62 0.87 -7.82
CA LEU A 129 7.66 -0.02 -7.16
C LEU A 129 7.80 -1.46 -7.65
N SER A 130 8.04 -1.64 -8.95
CA SER A 130 8.31 -2.93 -9.57
C SER A 130 9.61 -3.57 -9.05
N GLN A 131 10.65 -2.77 -8.81
CA GLN A 131 11.90 -3.23 -8.20
C GLN A 131 11.68 -3.71 -6.75
N LEU A 132 10.97 -2.91 -5.95
CA LEU A 132 10.64 -3.28 -4.57
C LEU A 132 9.79 -4.56 -4.53
N TYR A 133 8.82 -4.68 -5.43
CA TYR A 133 8.04 -5.91 -5.58
C TYR A 133 8.94 -7.12 -5.87
N ALA A 134 9.88 -7.00 -6.82
CA ALA A 134 10.81 -8.08 -7.14
C ALA A 134 11.64 -8.49 -5.91
N GLU A 135 12.16 -7.52 -5.15
CA GLU A 135 12.89 -7.78 -3.89
C GLU A 135 12.01 -8.49 -2.85
N PHE A 136 10.72 -8.17 -2.77
CA PHE A 136 9.81 -8.79 -1.82
C PHE A 136 9.37 -10.19 -2.27
N ALA A 137 9.34 -10.44 -3.59
CA ALA A 137 9.00 -11.72 -4.19
C ALA A 137 10.16 -12.72 -4.14
N GLU A 138 11.41 -12.25 -4.04
CA GLU A 138 12.59 -13.07 -3.72
C GLU A 138 12.49 -13.58 -2.27
N THR A 139 11.80 -14.70 -2.07
CA THR A 139 11.61 -15.35 -0.75
C THR A 139 12.26 -16.72 -0.67
#